data_AF-A0A1E3PND3-F1
#
_entry.id   AF-A0A1E3PND3-F1
#
_cell.length_a   1.000
_cell.length_b   1.000
_cell.length_c   1.000
_cell.angle_alpha   90.00
_cell.angle_beta   90.00
_cell.angle_gamma   90.00
#
_symmetry.space_group_name_H-M   'P 1'
#
loop_
_entity.id
_entity.type
_entity.pdbx_description
1 polymer ?
#
loop_
_entity_poly.entity_id
_entity_poly.type
_entity_poly.pdbx_seq_one_letter_code
_entity_poly.pdbx_strand_id
1 'polypeptide(L)'
;EVANANTENTNKVENGEEITEVIHKEEEHEGVKVQSREEDDEEDEDDELEKPSEHVKEIAKEGLLNSEEAERLQQQRKDAIAELTEIEVEFALLRDQLHQEKLSRYNEELKMCVNDKHPELLRVYKEIAMIRDEKIKLAMTRRKYKRQCIDNQTHAMRVQIHQQFMKDRADLRSGLLLNTTKEWYRVNRERRSMDSLVPEFGFRVPEKL
;
A
#
# COMPACT_ATOMS: atom_id res chain seq x y z
N GLU A 1 11.40 10.34 56.83
CA GLU A 1 10.33 10.71 57.78
C GLU A 1 9.39 11.67 57.07
N VAL A 2 8.10 11.51 56.89
CA VAL A 2 7.03 10.53 57.23
C VAL A 2 5.96 10.85 56.16
N ALA A 3 5.64 9.95 55.24
CA ALA A 3 4.52 9.02 55.25
C ALA A 3 3.09 9.64 55.22
N ASN A 4 2.26 8.98 54.41
CA ASN A 4 0.80 8.85 54.41
C ASN A 4 -0.06 9.85 53.62
N ALA A 5 -1.17 9.44 52.99
CA ALA A 5 -1.67 8.18 52.40
C ALA A 5 -3.15 8.44 52.04
N ASN A 6 -3.59 7.81 50.94
CA ASN A 6 -4.91 7.21 50.64
C ASN A 6 -6.24 7.89 51.01
N THR A 7 -7.16 7.89 50.04
CA THR A 7 -8.45 7.12 50.00
C THR A 7 -9.18 7.52 48.70
N GLU A 8 -9.28 6.69 47.65
CA GLU A 8 -10.22 5.56 47.40
C GLU A 8 -11.73 5.89 47.53
N ASN A 9 -12.46 5.88 46.40
CA ASN A 9 -13.73 5.15 46.08
C ASN A 9 -14.51 5.87 44.94
N THR A 10 -14.59 5.34 43.71
CA THR A 10 -15.48 4.29 43.13
C THR A 10 -16.95 4.68 42.89
N ASN A 11 -17.33 4.66 41.61
CA ASN A 11 -18.60 4.20 40.97
C ASN A 11 -18.58 4.78 39.53
N LYS A 12 -18.33 4.08 38.41
CA LYS A 12 -18.77 2.78 37.86
C LYS A 12 -20.28 2.70 37.57
N VAL A 13 -20.66 3.06 36.34
CA VAL A 13 -21.70 2.49 35.44
C VAL A 13 -21.30 2.99 34.03
N GLU A 14 -20.53 2.26 33.21
CA GLU A 14 -20.92 1.14 32.32
C GLU A 14 -22.09 1.46 31.38
N ASN A 15 -21.76 1.86 30.15
CA ASN A 15 -22.26 1.25 28.91
C ASN A 15 -21.44 1.79 27.74
N GLY A 16 -20.49 0.97 27.29
CA GLY A 16 -19.87 1.08 25.99
C GLY A 16 -20.67 0.30 24.96
N GLU A 17 -20.65 0.77 23.72
CA GLU A 17 -20.58 -0.12 22.57
C GLU A 17 -19.40 0.38 21.71
N GLU A 18 -18.44 -0.52 21.59
CA GLU A 18 -17.21 -0.44 20.84
C GLU A 18 -17.50 -0.31 19.34
N ILE A 19 -16.83 0.62 18.67
CA ILE A 19 -16.67 0.58 17.21
C ILE A 19 -15.19 0.79 16.90
N THR A 20 -14.39 -0.24 17.18
CA THR A 20 -13.01 -0.33 16.68
C THR A 20 -12.67 -1.77 16.34
N GLU A 21 -13.31 -2.29 15.30
CA GLU A 21 -12.88 -3.41 14.46
C GLU A 21 -13.79 -3.28 13.23
N VAL A 22 -13.31 -2.94 12.04
CA VAL A 22 -12.45 -3.73 11.17
C VAL A 22 -11.86 -2.76 10.14
N ILE A 23 -10.54 -2.75 9.97
CA ILE A 23 -9.80 -2.75 8.69
C ILE A 23 -8.33 -3.00 9.09
N HIS A 24 -8.03 -4.24 9.43
CA HIS A 24 -6.75 -4.84 9.09
C HIS A 24 -7.03 -5.71 7.88
N LYS A 25 -7.00 -5.08 6.70
CA LYS A 25 -6.56 -5.80 5.51
C LYS A 25 -5.05 -5.64 5.49
N GLU A 26 -4.38 -6.59 6.13
CA GLU A 26 -3.07 -7.01 5.68
C GLU A 26 -3.26 -7.41 4.22
N GLU A 27 -2.91 -6.51 3.29
CA GLU A 27 -2.58 -6.96 1.96
C GLU A 27 -1.25 -7.68 2.12
N GLU A 28 -1.35 -9.00 2.31
CA GLU A 28 -0.29 -9.93 1.93
C GLU A 28 0.21 -9.46 0.57
N HIS A 29 1.43 -8.92 0.55
CA HIS A 29 2.20 -8.80 -0.67
C HIS A 29 2.51 -10.25 -1.08
N GLU A 30 1.52 -10.89 -1.71
CA GLU A 30 1.73 -12.09 -2.49
C GLU A 30 2.72 -11.64 -3.57
N GLY A 31 3.99 -12.03 -3.35
CA GLY A 31 5.09 -11.71 -4.23
C GLY A 31 4.64 -12.05 -5.63
N VAL A 32 4.56 -11.02 -6.48
CA VAL A 32 4.30 -11.20 -7.91
C VAL A 32 5.39 -12.15 -8.37
N LYS A 33 4.99 -13.41 -8.54
CA LYS A 33 5.79 -14.45 -9.16
C LYS A 33 5.98 -13.94 -10.58
N VAL A 34 7.11 -13.27 -10.79
CA VAL A 34 7.62 -12.95 -12.11
C VAL A 34 7.73 -14.31 -12.78
N GLN A 35 6.70 -14.68 -13.54
CA GLN A 35 6.84 -15.67 -14.58
C GLN A 35 7.78 -15.00 -15.57
N SER A 36 9.08 -15.17 -15.32
CA SER A 36 10.07 -15.22 -16.37
C SER A 36 9.47 -16.15 -17.40
N ARG A 37 8.95 -15.55 -18.47
CA ARG A 37 8.73 -16.26 -19.71
C ARG A 37 10.11 -16.75 -20.08
N GLU A 38 10.33 -18.03 -19.83
CA GLU A 38 11.41 -18.79 -20.45
C GLU A 38 11.14 -18.63 -21.94
N GLU A 39 11.77 -17.62 -22.53
CA GLU A 39 12.01 -17.61 -23.96
C GLU A 39 13.04 -18.71 -24.15
N ASP A 40 12.62 -19.74 -24.89
CA ASP A 40 13.47 -20.77 -25.45
C ASP A 40 14.66 -20.10 -26.15
N ASP A 41 15.75 -19.86 -25.41
CA ASP A 41 17.08 -19.88 -25.98
C ASP A 41 17.41 -21.36 -26.13
N GLU A 42 17.05 -21.92 -27.29
CA GLU A 42 17.79 -23.04 -27.83
C GLU A 42 19.23 -22.55 -28.00
N GLU A 43 20.03 -22.74 -26.95
CA GLU A 43 21.48 -22.70 -27.05
C GLU A 43 21.87 -23.77 -28.08
N ASP A 44 22.15 -23.34 -29.31
CA ASP A 44 22.91 -24.08 -30.31
C ASP A 44 24.33 -24.32 -29.73
N GLU A 45 24.45 -25.20 -28.73
CA GLU A 45 25.70 -25.88 -28.39
C GLU A 45 25.90 -27.03 -29.38
N ASP A 46 26.21 -26.68 -30.62
CA ASP A 46 26.66 -27.65 -31.63
C ASP A 46 28.09 -27.29 -32.05
N ASP A 47 29.03 -27.51 -31.13
CA ASP A 47 30.46 -27.55 -31.44
C ASP A 47 31.11 -28.81 -30.83
N GLU A 48 30.34 -29.90 -30.78
CA GLU A 48 30.93 -31.23 -30.67
C GLU A 48 31.40 -31.62 -32.07
N LEU A 49 32.65 -31.27 -32.38
CA LEU A 49 33.43 -31.78 -33.51
C LEU A 49 33.30 -33.31 -33.57
N GLU A 50 32.29 -33.77 -34.31
CA GLU A 50 32.02 -35.17 -34.53
C GLU A 50 33.24 -35.75 -35.26
N LYS A 51 33.94 -36.63 -34.54
CA LYS A 51 35.06 -37.42 -35.05
C LYS A 51 34.69 -37.97 -36.42
N PRO A 52 35.61 -37.99 -37.40
CA PRO A 52 35.30 -38.46 -38.75
C PRO A 52 34.66 -39.85 -38.67
N SER A 53 33.36 -39.89 -38.98
CA SER A 53 32.56 -41.10 -38.99
C SER A 53 33.30 -42.19 -39.77
N GLU A 54 33.48 -43.36 -39.14
CA GLU A 54 34.13 -44.53 -39.73
C GLU A 54 33.40 -45.08 -40.97
N HIS A 55 32.31 -44.45 -41.40
CA HIS A 55 31.52 -44.84 -42.56
C HIS A 55 32.18 -44.54 -43.91
N VAL A 56 33.30 -43.81 -43.95
CA VAL A 56 34.06 -43.60 -45.21
C VAL A 56 34.88 -44.84 -45.62
N LYS A 57 35.00 -45.86 -44.75
CA LYS A 57 35.81 -47.07 -45.04
C LYS A 57 35.08 -48.14 -45.86
N GLU A 58 33.81 -47.97 -46.21
CA GLU A 58 33.03 -49.01 -46.90
C GLU A 58 32.79 -48.80 -48.41
N ILE A 59 33.54 -47.89 -49.07
CA ILE A 59 33.51 -47.79 -50.55
C ILE A 59 34.82 -48.31 -51.19
N ALA A 60 35.71 -48.94 -50.42
CA ALA A 60 36.95 -49.52 -50.93
C ALA A 60 36.86 -51.02 -51.21
N LYS A 61 35.66 -51.54 -51.52
CA LYS A 61 35.47 -52.97 -51.82
C LYS A 61 34.61 -53.22 -53.04
N GLU A 62 35.02 -52.67 -54.19
CA GLU A 62 34.79 -53.30 -55.50
C GLU A 62 36.11 -53.29 -56.28
N GLY A 63 37.00 -54.20 -55.88
CA GLY A 63 38.08 -54.63 -56.73
C GLY A 63 37.49 -55.49 -57.85
N LEU A 64 37.22 -54.86 -59.00
CA LEU A 64 37.32 -55.33 -60.39
C LEU A 64 36.45 -54.42 -61.29
N LEU A 65 36.69 -53.11 -61.23
CA LEU A 65 36.18 -52.17 -62.22
C LEU A 65 37.33 -51.83 -63.19
N ASN A 66 37.03 -51.74 -64.49
CA ASN A 66 38.01 -51.30 -65.49
C ASN A 66 38.61 -49.95 -65.07
N SER A 67 39.87 -49.66 -65.43
CA SER A 67 40.58 -48.41 -65.09
C SER A 67 39.74 -47.15 -65.33
N GLU A 68 38.87 -47.18 -66.34
CA GLU A 68 37.96 -46.10 -66.71
C GLU A 68 36.79 -45.89 -65.71
N GLU A 69 36.28 -46.93 -65.04
CA GLU A 69 35.19 -46.80 -64.06
C GLU A 69 35.67 -46.21 -62.72
N ALA A 70 36.90 -46.53 -62.31
CA ALA A 70 37.51 -45.96 -61.10
C ALA A 70 37.79 -44.44 -61.26
N GLU A 71 38.19 -44.01 -62.45
CA GLU A 71 38.37 -42.59 -62.78
C GLU A 71 37.03 -41.83 -62.80
N ARG A 72 35.97 -42.44 -63.36
CA ARG A 72 34.61 -41.87 -63.34
C ARG A 72 34.07 -41.71 -61.92
N LEU A 73 34.29 -42.69 -61.03
CA LEU A 73 33.88 -42.60 -59.63
C LEU A 73 34.65 -41.50 -58.86
N GLN A 74 35.95 -41.31 -59.17
CA GLN A 74 36.72 -40.20 -58.61
C GLN A 74 36.25 -38.83 -59.11
N GLN A 75 35.85 -38.72 -60.38
CA GLN A 75 35.24 -37.50 -60.91
C GLN A 75 33.90 -37.20 -60.25
N GLN A 76 33.01 -38.18 -60.12
CA GLN A 76 31.74 -38.01 -59.38
C GLN A 76 31.95 -37.57 -57.93
N ARG A 77 32.98 -38.09 -57.24
CA ARG A 77 33.32 -37.62 -55.89
C ARG A 77 33.80 -36.18 -55.88
N LYS A 78 34.61 -35.77 -56.86
CA LYS A 78 35.09 -34.37 -56.97
C LYS A 78 33.95 -33.42 -57.28
N ASP A 79 33.05 -33.81 -58.17
CA ASP A 79 31.87 -33.04 -58.54
C ASP A 79 30.92 -32.90 -57.33
N ALA A 80 30.65 -34.00 -56.61
CA ALA A 80 29.84 -33.96 -55.38
C ALA A 80 30.47 -33.10 -54.26
N ILE A 81 31.80 -33.11 -54.12
CA ILE A 81 32.51 -32.23 -53.17
C ILE A 81 32.38 -30.76 -53.61
N ALA A 82 32.48 -30.48 -54.91
CA ALA A 82 32.31 -29.11 -55.43
C ALA A 82 30.88 -28.59 -55.17
N GLU A 83 29.86 -29.42 -55.42
CA GLU A 83 28.46 -29.09 -55.10
C GLU A 83 28.26 -28.86 -53.59
N LEU A 84 28.86 -29.68 -52.72
CA LEU A 84 28.82 -29.47 -51.28
C LEU A 84 29.46 -28.14 -50.86
N THR A 85 30.61 -27.79 -51.46
CA THR A 85 31.26 -26.50 -51.17
C THR A 85 30.45 -25.30 -51.65
N GLU A 86 29.72 -25.45 -52.76
CA GLU A 86 28.82 -24.40 -53.26
C GLU A 86 27.66 -24.18 -52.28
N ILE A 87 27.04 -25.27 -51.83
CA ILE A 87 25.99 -25.25 -50.80
C ILE A 87 26.52 -24.62 -49.50
N GLU A 88 27.73 -24.96 -49.07
CA GLU A 88 28.33 -24.40 -47.85
C GLU A 88 28.52 -22.88 -47.93
N VAL A 89 28.91 -22.36 -49.09
CA VAL A 89 29.02 -20.91 -49.33
C VAL A 89 27.64 -20.25 -49.25
N GLU A 90 26.62 -20.86 -49.84
CA GLU A 90 25.25 -20.34 -49.76
C GLU A 90 24.71 -20.32 -48.31
N PHE A 91 25.01 -21.36 -47.53
CA PHE A 91 24.65 -21.40 -46.10
C PHE A 91 25.41 -20.35 -45.28
N ALA A 92 26.68 -20.10 -45.58
CA ALA A 92 27.44 -19.03 -44.92
C ALA A 92 26.82 -17.65 -45.20
N LEU A 93 26.45 -17.37 -46.45
CA LEU A 93 25.80 -16.11 -46.83
C LEU A 93 24.42 -15.95 -46.19
N LEU A 94 23.64 -17.02 -46.12
CA LEU A 94 22.32 -17.00 -45.48
C LEU A 94 22.44 -16.71 -43.98
N ARG A 95 23.40 -17.32 -43.30
CA ARG A 95 23.68 -17.04 -41.88
C ARG A 95 24.09 -15.59 -41.67
N ASP A 96 24.99 -15.06 -42.49
CA ASP A 96 25.41 -13.66 -42.40
C ASP A 96 24.24 -12.69 -42.61
N GLN A 97 23.37 -12.97 -43.58
CA GLN A 97 22.17 -12.18 -43.82
C GLN A 97 21.21 -12.24 -42.63
N LEU A 98 20.97 -13.43 -42.07
CA LEU A 98 20.13 -13.61 -40.89
C LEU A 98 20.67 -12.81 -39.68
N HIS A 99 21.97 -12.85 -39.45
CA HIS A 99 22.61 -12.10 -38.38
C HIS A 99 22.52 -10.58 -38.63
N GLN A 100 22.68 -10.12 -39.87
CA GLN A 100 22.49 -8.71 -40.21
C GLN A 100 21.05 -8.23 -39.99
N GLU A 101 20.05 -9.05 -40.34
CA GLU A 101 18.64 -8.76 -40.11
C GLU A 101 18.32 -8.68 -38.60
N LYS A 102 18.79 -9.66 -37.82
CA LYS A 102 18.69 -9.63 -36.35
C LYS A 102 19.34 -8.37 -35.77
N LEU A 103 20.55 -8.03 -36.23
CA LEU A 103 21.27 -6.84 -35.77
C LEU A 103 20.54 -5.54 -36.16
N SER A 104 19.92 -5.48 -37.34
CA SER A 104 19.11 -4.32 -37.76
C SER A 104 17.90 -4.15 -36.85
N ARG A 105 17.18 -5.24 -36.55
CA ARG A 105 16.04 -5.22 -35.64
C ARG A 105 16.44 -4.73 -34.24
N TYR A 106 17.51 -5.27 -33.66
CA TYR A 106 17.98 -4.81 -32.35
C TYR A 106 18.42 -3.35 -32.36
N ASN A 107 19.06 -2.88 -33.44
CA ASN A 107 19.44 -1.47 -33.57
C ASN A 107 18.21 -0.56 -33.65
N GLU A 108 17.13 -0.99 -34.30
CA GLU A 108 15.86 -0.24 -34.34
C GLU A 108 15.19 -0.21 -32.96
N GLU A 109 15.13 -1.35 -32.26
CA GLU A 109 14.62 -1.42 -30.89
C GLU A 109 15.42 -0.52 -29.95
N LEU A 110 16.75 -0.52 -30.04
CA LEU A 110 17.63 0.35 -29.25
C LEU A 110 17.40 1.82 -29.58
N LYS A 111 17.25 2.19 -30.86
CA LYS A 111 16.85 3.55 -31.26
C LYS A 111 15.49 3.94 -30.69
N MET A 112 14.52 3.03 -30.63
CA MET A 112 13.22 3.29 -30.02
C MET A 112 13.32 3.49 -28.51
N CYS A 113 14.18 2.74 -27.82
CA CYS A 113 14.48 2.92 -26.41
C CYS A 113 15.13 4.28 -26.12
N VAL A 114 16.14 4.69 -26.91
CA VAL A 114 16.80 6.00 -26.77
C VAL A 114 15.83 7.16 -27.00
N ASN A 115 14.84 6.97 -27.86
CA ASN A 115 13.80 7.96 -28.12
C ASN A 115 12.60 7.87 -27.15
N ASP A 116 12.68 7.05 -26.09
CA ASP A 116 11.63 6.79 -25.09
C ASP A 116 10.29 6.30 -25.68
N LYS A 117 10.32 5.69 -26.88
CA LYS A 117 9.13 5.23 -27.62
C LYS A 117 8.94 3.71 -27.60
N HIS A 118 9.80 2.98 -26.90
CA HIS A 118 9.66 1.53 -26.80
C HIS A 118 8.32 1.17 -26.14
N PRO A 119 7.52 0.25 -26.73
CA PRO A 119 6.16 -0.03 -26.27
C PRO A 119 6.10 -0.56 -24.84
N GLU A 120 7.08 -1.38 -24.43
CA GLU A 120 7.16 -1.89 -23.07
C GLU A 120 7.48 -0.79 -22.06
N LEU A 121 8.39 0.12 -22.43
CA LEU A 121 8.76 1.25 -21.59
C LEU A 121 7.57 2.21 -21.39
N LEU A 122 6.82 2.47 -22.45
CA LEU A 122 5.59 3.26 -22.40
C LEU A 122 4.53 2.63 -21.49
N ARG A 123 4.42 1.30 -21.49
CA ARG A 123 3.51 0.59 -20.59
C ARG A 123 3.89 0.82 -19.13
N VAL A 124 5.17 0.65 -18.78
CA VAL A 124 5.67 0.89 -17.42
C VAL A 124 5.47 2.35 -17.00
N TYR A 125 5.74 3.32 -17.87
CA TYR A 125 5.50 4.73 -17.55
C TYR A 125 4.04 5.07 -17.31
N LYS A 126 3.11 4.47 -18.09
CA LYS A 126 1.67 4.65 -17.86
C LYS A 126 1.25 4.13 -16.50
N GLU A 127 1.74 2.96 -16.11
CA GLU A 127 1.45 2.36 -14.81
C GLU A 127 1.98 3.23 -13.66
N ILE A 128 3.23 3.69 -13.76
CA ILE A 128 3.82 4.61 -12.78
C ILE A 128 3.01 5.92 -12.69
N ALA A 129 2.59 6.48 -13.83
CA ALA A 129 1.78 7.69 -13.87
C ALA A 129 0.42 7.48 -13.20
N MET A 130 -0.25 6.35 -13.45
CA MET A 130 -1.51 6.00 -12.80
C MET A 130 -1.37 5.91 -11.28
N ILE A 131 -0.36 5.18 -10.78
CA ILE A 131 -0.10 5.05 -9.34
C ILE A 131 0.17 6.42 -8.72
N ARG A 132 0.95 7.26 -9.39
CA ARG A 132 1.25 8.62 -8.93
C ARG A 132 -0.02 9.45 -8.81
N ASP A 133 -0.85 9.45 -9.85
CA ASP A 133 -2.05 10.26 -9.91
C ASP A 133 -3.10 9.79 -8.88
N GLU A 134 -3.21 8.48 -8.66
CA GLU A 134 -4.03 7.90 -7.58
C GLU A 134 -3.57 8.34 -6.20
N LYS A 135 -2.26 8.28 -5.92
CA LYS A 135 -1.68 8.73 -4.65
C LYS A 135 -1.95 10.22 -4.42
N ILE A 136 -1.81 11.05 -5.46
CA ILE A 136 -2.11 12.48 -5.40
C ILE A 136 -3.59 12.70 -5.07
N LYS A 137 -4.49 12.00 -5.77
CA LYS A 137 -5.94 12.10 -5.56
C LYS A 137 -6.34 11.69 -4.15
N LEU A 138 -5.77 10.60 -3.62
CA LEU A 138 -5.99 10.15 -2.26
C LEU A 138 -5.49 11.19 -1.24
N ALA A 139 -4.29 11.73 -1.44
CA ALA A 139 -3.73 12.76 -0.56
C ALA A 139 -4.57 14.05 -0.56
N MET A 140 -5.04 14.51 -1.73
CA MET A 140 -5.94 15.66 -1.83
C MET A 140 -7.26 15.44 -1.10
N THR A 141 -7.85 14.26 -1.29
CA THR A 141 -9.10 13.86 -0.63
C THR A 141 -8.92 13.81 0.88
N ARG A 142 -7.84 13.19 1.36
CA ARG A 142 -7.49 13.14 2.79
C ARG A 142 -7.30 14.54 3.37
N ARG A 143 -6.61 15.44 2.65
CA ARG A 143 -6.42 16.84 3.07
C ARG A 143 -7.76 17.57 3.20
N LYS A 144 -8.67 17.38 2.24
CA LYS A 144 -10.01 17.98 2.26
C LYS A 144 -10.81 17.53 3.49
N TYR A 145 -10.87 16.23 3.74
CA TYR A 145 -11.58 15.69 4.91
C TYR A 145 -10.96 16.16 6.22
N LYS A 146 -9.63 16.11 6.36
CA LYS A 146 -8.95 16.62 7.57
C LYS A 146 -9.30 18.07 7.85
N ARG A 147 -9.33 18.93 6.83
CA ARG A 147 -9.70 20.33 6.98
C ARG A 147 -11.15 20.46 7.47
N GLN A 148 -12.08 19.74 6.86
CA GLN A 148 -13.48 19.74 7.28
C GLN A 148 -13.66 19.26 8.73
N CYS A 149 -12.91 18.23 9.16
CA CYS A 149 -12.93 17.78 10.55
C CYS A 149 -12.46 18.87 11.51
N ILE A 150 -11.37 19.56 11.19
CA ILE A 150 -10.84 20.66 12.01
C ILE A 150 -11.87 21.80 12.09
N ASP A 151 -12.48 22.17 10.97
CA ASP A 151 -13.49 23.23 10.92
C ASP A 151 -14.71 22.88 11.79
N ASN A 152 -15.21 21.63 11.66
CA ASN A 152 -16.31 21.12 12.47
C ASN A 152 -15.98 21.07 13.96
N GLN A 153 -14.80 20.58 14.33
CA GLN A 153 -14.35 20.52 15.71
C GLN A 153 -14.22 21.91 16.31
N THR A 154 -13.67 22.87 15.54
CA THR A 154 -13.53 24.26 15.97
C THR A 154 -14.88 24.92 16.19
N HIS A 155 -15.84 24.68 15.29
CA HIS A 155 -17.19 25.18 15.43
C HIS A 155 -17.88 24.58 16.67
N ALA A 156 -17.82 23.26 16.83
CA ALA A 156 -18.40 22.57 17.99
C ALA A 156 -17.80 23.06 19.31
N MET A 157 -16.47 23.21 19.38
CA MET A 157 -15.78 23.69 20.57
C MET A 157 -16.17 25.12 20.93
N ARG A 158 -16.33 26.00 19.93
CA ARG A 158 -16.81 27.38 20.17
C ARG A 158 -18.22 27.38 20.77
N VAL A 159 -19.13 26.58 20.20
CA VAL A 159 -20.50 26.45 20.69
C VAL A 159 -20.51 25.87 22.11
N GLN A 160 -19.69 24.85 22.37
CA GLN A 160 -19.54 24.25 23.70
C GLN A 160 -19.07 25.27 24.74
N ILE A 161 -18.03 26.05 24.45
CA ILE A 161 -17.53 27.10 25.35
C ILE A 161 -18.63 28.12 25.66
N HIS A 162 -19.37 28.55 24.64
CA HIS A 162 -20.47 29.51 24.84
C HIS A 162 -21.60 28.92 25.70
N GLN A 163 -22.00 27.67 25.45
CA GLN A 163 -23.01 26.98 26.24
C GLN A 163 -22.54 26.79 27.70
N GLN A 164 -21.27 26.43 27.90
CA GLN A 164 -20.68 26.29 29.22
C GLN A 164 -20.74 27.61 29.99
N PHE A 165 -20.30 28.71 29.37
CA PHE A 165 -20.38 30.04 29.97
C PHE A 165 -21.81 30.42 30.40
N MET A 166 -22.80 30.14 29.54
CA MET A 166 -24.21 30.45 29.86
C MET A 166 -24.72 29.61 31.03
N LYS A 167 -24.33 28.34 31.12
CA LYS A 167 -24.62 27.45 32.25
C LYS A 167 -23.96 27.96 33.53
N ASP A 168 -22.66 28.21 33.50
CA ASP A 168 -21.89 28.71 34.66
C ASP A 168 -22.49 30.00 35.23
N ARG A 169 -22.92 30.92 34.35
CA ARG A 169 -23.60 32.16 34.75
C ARG A 169 -24.94 31.89 35.43
N ALA A 170 -25.73 30.94 34.92
CA ALA A 170 -27.01 30.57 35.51
C ALA A 170 -26.82 29.85 36.86
N ASP A 171 -25.85 28.94 36.93
CA ASP A 171 -25.50 28.19 38.14
C ASP A 171 -24.97 29.12 39.24
N LEU A 172 -24.12 30.08 38.88
CA LEU A 172 -23.64 31.11 39.83
C LEU A 172 -24.80 31.93 40.39
N ARG A 173 -25.71 32.39 39.52
CA ARG A 173 -26.90 33.14 39.95
C ARG A 173 -27.78 32.30 40.88
N SER A 174 -28.04 31.05 40.50
CA SER A 174 -28.85 30.11 41.30
C SER A 174 -28.19 29.85 42.67
N GLY A 175 -26.88 29.63 42.69
CA GLY A 175 -26.09 29.44 43.92
C GLY A 175 -26.12 30.65 44.84
N LEU A 176 -26.00 31.87 44.30
CA LEU A 176 -26.11 33.11 45.08
C LEU A 176 -27.51 33.29 45.69
N LEU A 177 -28.57 33.00 44.92
CA LEU A 177 -29.95 33.04 45.42
C LEU A 177 -30.18 32.01 46.52
N LEU A 178 -29.68 30.79 46.34
CA LEU A 178 -29.79 29.72 47.33
C LEU A 178 -29.05 30.10 48.63
N ASN A 179 -27.82 30.61 48.51
CA ASN A 179 -27.03 31.06 49.67
C ASN A 179 -27.73 32.20 50.41
N THR A 180 -28.21 33.22 49.70
CA THR A 180 -28.94 34.34 50.31
C THR A 180 -30.20 33.85 51.03
N THR A 181 -30.94 32.93 50.42
CA THR A 181 -32.14 32.34 51.02
C THR A 181 -31.79 31.51 52.25
N LYS A 182 -30.70 30.74 52.21
CA LYS A 182 -30.19 29.97 53.35
C LYS A 182 -29.79 30.88 54.51
N GLU A 183 -29.08 31.96 54.24
CA GLU A 183 -28.71 32.96 55.24
C GLU A 183 -29.94 33.64 55.83
N TRP A 184 -30.94 33.99 55.00
CA TRP A 184 -32.21 34.54 55.46
C TRP A 184 -32.94 33.59 56.43
N TYR A 185 -33.03 32.30 56.10
CA TYR A 185 -33.59 31.30 57.00
C TYR A 185 -32.76 31.13 58.28
N ARG A 186 -31.42 31.26 58.21
CA ARG A 186 -30.55 31.20 59.39
C ARG A 186 -30.81 32.36 60.33
N VAL A 187 -30.81 33.59 59.82
CA VAL A 187 -31.09 34.81 60.61
C VAL A 187 -32.47 34.73 61.25
N ASN A 188 -33.50 34.30 60.52
CA ASN A 188 -34.85 34.20 61.09
C ASN A 188 -34.96 33.07 62.14
N ARG A 189 -34.20 31.98 61.99
CA ARG A 189 -34.11 30.93 63.01
C ARG A 189 -33.44 31.46 64.27
N GLU A 190 -32.32 32.16 64.14
CA GLU A 190 -31.62 32.81 65.26
C GLU A 190 -32.53 33.83 65.96
N ARG A 191 -33.23 34.69 65.20
CA ARG A 191 -34.20 35.66 65.73
C ARG A 191 -35.28 34.97 66.58
N ARG A 192 -35.90 33.91 66.06
CA ARG A 192 -36.91 33.14 66.81
C ARG A 192 -36.34 32.49 68.06
N SER A 193 -35.10 32.01 68.00
CA SER A 193 -34.42 31.46 69.18
C SER A 193 -34.24 32.53 70.26
N MET A 194 -33.84 33.75 69.88
CA MET A 194 -33.70 34.87 70.81
C MET A 194 -35.04 35.32 71.41
N ASP A 195 -36.08 35.44 70.58
CA ASP A 195 -37.44 35.81 71.04
C ASP A 195 -37.97 34.77 72.05
N SER A 196 -37.67 33.48 71.84
CA SER A 196 -38.08 32.39 72.76
C SER A 196 -37.31 32.38 74.09
N LEU A 197 -36.15 33.04 74.18
CA LEU A 197 -35.35 33.13 75.40
C LEU A 197 -35.79 34.30 76.31
N VAL A 198 -36.66 35.18 75.82
CA VAL A 198 -37.26 36.26 76.63
C VAL A 198 -38.44 35.66 77.40
N PRO A 199 -38.41 35.61 78.75
CA PRO A 199 -39.56 35.14 79.52
C PRO A 199 -40.78 36.01 79.20
N GLU A 200 -41.83 35.39 78.67
CA GLU A 200 -43.10 36.02 78.39
C GLU A 200 -43.73 36.47 79.73
N PHE A 201 -43.64 37.75 80.07
CA PHE A 201 -44.51 38.33 81.10
C PHE A 201 -45.93 38.45 80.53
N GLY A 202 -46.57 37.31 80.28
CA GLY A 202 -47.94 37.21 79.80
C GLY A 202 -48.93 37.49 80.92
N PHE A 203 -49.66 38.59 80.82
CA PHE A 203 -50.79 38.89 81.70
C PHE A 203 -51.95 37.91 81.38
N ARG A 204 -52.26 36.99 82.31
CA ARG A 204 -53.52 36.21 82.26
C ARG A 204 -54.65 37.06 82.84
N VAL A 205 -55.64 37.38 82.01
CA VAL A 205 -56.90 37.96 82.47
C VAL A 205 -57.62 36.90 83.32
N PRO A 206 -57.97 37.19 84.59
CA PRO A 206 -58.70 36.22 85.42
C PRO A 206 -60.11 36.00 84.87
N GLU A 207 -60.48 34.72 84.73
CA GLU A 207 -61.87 34.35 84.43
C GLU A 207 -62.76 34.73 85.62
N LYS A 208 -63.89 35.38 85.32
CA LYS A 208 -64.84 35.86 86.31
C LYS A 208 -65.60 34.67 86.92
N LEU A 209 -65.61 34.60 88.25
CA LEU A 209 -66.45 33.73 89.09
C LEU A 209 -67.94 33.90 88.78
#